data_AF-A0A6I7P1T3-F1
#
_entry.id   AF-A0A6I7P1T3-F1
#
_cell.length_a   1.000
_cell.length_b   1.000
_cell.length_c   1.000
_cell.angle_alpha   90.00
_cell.angle_beta   90.00
_cell.angle_gamma   90.00
#
_symmetry.space_group_name_H-M   'P 1'
#
loop_
_entity.id
_entity.type
_entity.pdbx_description
1 polymer ?
#
loop_
_entity_poly.entity_id
_entity_poly.type
_entity_poly.pdbx_seq_one_letter_code
_entity_poly.pdbx_strand_id
1 'polypeptide(L)' 'MLDTRSAGGLRIVAKERMTMLVLTHVMGFAPMVADPVIFTAQGELVEQAGPDTFISTPQ' A
#
# COMPACT_ATOMS: atom_id res chain seq x y z
N MET A 1 5.05 8.00 20.35
CA MET A 1 5.59 6.68 19.96
C MET A 1 4.43 5.72 20.09
N LEU A 2 3.84 5.30 18.96
CA LEU A 2 2.54 4.61 18.96
C LEU A 2 2.60 3.31 19.77
N ASP A 3 1.73 3.22 20.77
CA ASP A 3 1.54 2.04 21.62
C ASP A 3 0.79 0.97 20.81
N THR A 4 1.44 -0.18 20.62
CA THR A 4 1.02 -1.28 19.75
C THR A 4 -0.05 -2.19 20.38
N ARG A 5 -0.71 -1.78 21.48
CA ARG A 5 -1.68 -2.60 22.22
C ARG A 5 -3.11 -2.58 21.70
N SER A 6 -3.37 -2.24 20.45
CA SER A 6 -4.70 -2.37 19.84
C SER A 6 -4.57 -2.78 18.38
N ALA A 7 -4.42 -4.09 18.18
CA ALA A 7 -4.45 -4.74 16.88
C ALA A 7 -5.82 -4.52 16.22
N GLY A 8 -5.86 -3.61 15.25
CA GLY A 8 -7.09 -3.19 14.57
C GLY A 8 -6.84 -2.54 13.21
N GLY A 9 -5.94 -3.08 12.41
CA GLY A 9 -5.90 -2.83 10.96
C GLY A 9 -5.14 -1.57 10.53
N LEU A 10 -4.25 -1.75 9.55
CA LEU A 10 -3.51 -0.71 8.82
C LEU A 10 -4.36 0.54 8.47
N ARG A 11 -5.68 0.35 8.32
CA ARG A 11 -6.68 1.38 8.10
C ARG A 11 -6.75 2.47 9.17
N ILE A 12 -6.55 2.14 10.45
CA ILE A 12 -6.64 3.12 11.55
C ILE A 12 -5.41 4.04 11.51
N VAL A 13 -4.23 3.47 11.27
CA VAL A 13 -2.95 4.21 11.22
C VAL A 13 -2.91 5.14 10.01
N ALA A 14 -3.50 4.73 8.88
CA ALA A 14 -3.60 5.57 7.67
C ALA A 14 -4.46 6.83 7.84
N LYS A 15 -5.30 6.91 8.89
CA LYS A 15 -6.17 8.07 9.15
C LYS A 15 -5.54 9.14 10.03
N GLU A 16 -4.52 8.78 10.80
CA GLU A 16 -3.66 9.79 11.40
C GLU A 16 -2.80 10.36 10.27
N ARG A 17 -2.56 11.68 10.23
CA ARG A 17 -1.80 12.36 9.14
C ARG A 17 -0.32 11.97 9.15
N MET A 18 -0.03 10.68 9.02
CA MET A 18 1.26 10.06 9.02
C MET A 18 1.49 9.49 7.62
N THR A 19 2.63 9.80 7.03
CA THR A 19 3.07 9.12 5.82
C THR A 19 3.41 7.67 6.15
N MET A 20 2.83 6.72 5.41
CA MET A 20 3.06 5.29 5.60
C MET A 20 3.69 4.67 4.37
N LEU A 21 4.67 3.80 4.58
CA LEU A 21 5.20 2.90 3.55
C LEU A 21 4.79 1.47 3.90
N VAL A 22 4.17 0.78 2.94
CA VAL A 22 3.66 -0.58 3.11
C VAL A 22 4.32 -1.46 2.06
N LEU A 23 5.06 -2.48 2.50
CA LEU A 23 5.65 -3.49 1.61
C LEU A 23 4.87 -4.78 1.80
N THR A 24 4.29 -5.30 0.72
CA THR A 24 3.47 -6.50 0.74
C THR A 24 3.55 -7.22 -0.60
N HIS A 25 3.43 -8.54 -0.57
CA HIS A 25 3.25 -9.36 -1.77
C HIS A 25 1.77 -9.57 -2.12
N VAL A 26 0.85 -9.00 -1.34
CA VAL A 26 -0.60 -9.19 -1.51
C VAL A 26 -1.22 -7.94 -2.15
N MET A 27 -1.51 -8.02 -3.45
CA MET A 27 -1.99 -6.89 -4.25
C MET A 27 -3.41 -6.44 -3.88
N GLY A 28 -4.27 -7.37 -3.46
CA GLY A 28 -5.68 -7.09 -3.13
C GLY A 28 -5.90 -6.14 -1.95
N PHE A 29 -4.83 -5.76 -1.23
CA PHE A 29 -4.90 -4.80 -0.14
C PHE A 29 -4.72 -3.34 -0.62
N ALA A 30 -4.11 -3.12 -1.78
CA ALA A 30 -3.73 -1.79 -2.25
C ALA A 30 -4.90 -0.78 -2.37
N PRO A 31 -6.08 -1.13 -2.92
CA PRO A 31 -7.21 -0.19 -3.02
C PRO A 31 -7.77 0.25 -1.67
N MET A 32 -7.46 -0.50 -0.61
CA MET A 32 -7.93 -0.19 0.73
C MET A 32 -7.02 0.80 1.46
N VAL A 33 -5.75 0.95 1.10
CA VAL A 33 -4.78 1.62 1.97
C VAL A 33 -3.73 2.47 1.26
N ALA A 34 -3.62 2.40 -0.07
CA ALA A 34 -2.54 3.04 -0.82
C ALA A 34 -3.07 4.13 -1.76
N ASP A 35 -2.29 5.20 -1.92
CA ASP A 35 -2.55 6.27 -2.89
C ASP A 35 -1.89 5.94 -4.25
N PRO A 36 -0.55 5.78 -4.32
CA PRO A 36 0.11 5.08 -5.43
C PRO A 36 0.55 3.67 -5.03
N VAL A 37 0.60 2.78 -6.01
CA VAL A 37 1.23 1.45 -5.92
C VAL A 37 2.51 1.47 -6.76
N ILE A 38 3.59 0.97 -6.19
CA ILE A 38 4.86 0.76 -6.89
C ILE A 38 5.11 -0.73 -6.95
N PHE A 39 5.23 -1.27 -8.15
CA PHE A 39 5.61 -2.65 -8.38
C PHE A 39 7.07 -2.74 -8.78
N THR A 40 7.80 -3.58 -8.05
CA THR A 40 9.20 -3.85 -8.34
C THR A 40 9.37 -5.33 -8.64
N ALA A 41 10.23 -5.63 -9.61
CA ALA A 41 10.66 -6.98 -9.92
C ALA A 41 12.15 -6.98 -10.18
N GLN A 42 12.86 -7.98 -9.65
CA GLN A 42 14.32 -8.13 -9.86
C GLN A 42 15.15 -6.90 -9.45
N GLY A 43 14.65 -6.11 -8.49
CA GLY A 43 15.32 -4.88 -8.04
C GLY A 43 15.03 -3.64 -8.88
N GLU A 44 14.25 -3.77 -9.95
CA GLU A 44 13.84 -2.67 -10.82
C GLU A 44 12.40 -2.24 -10.55
N LEU A 45 12.11 -0.94 -10.74
CA LEU A 45 10.75 -0.43 -10.74
C LEU A 45 10.12 -0.77 -12.09
N VAL A 46 9.09 -1.61 -12.07
CA VAL A 46 8.41 -2.10 -13.27
C VAL A 46 7.22 -1.20 -13.60
N GLU A 47 6.41 -0.86 -12.59
CA GLU A 47 5.19 -0.10 -12.78
C GLU A 47 4.92 0.82 -11.58
N GLN A 48 4.35 1.99 -11.86
CA GLN A 48 3.78 2.88 -10.86
C GLN A 48 2.43 3.40 -11.35
N ALA A 49 1.37 3.10 -10.60
CA ALA A 49 0.01 3.50 -10.94
C ALA A 49 -0.85 3.66 -9.67
N GLY A 50 -2.03 4.28 -9.82
CA GLY A 50 -3.04 4.24 -8.76
C GLY A 50 -3.56 2.82 -8.55
N PRO A 51 -4.07 2.46 -7.36
CA PRO A 51 -4.45 1.08 -7.02
C PRO A 51 -5.51 0.50 -7.95
N ASP A 52 -6.48 1.30 -8.39
CA ASP A 52 -7.54 0.86 -9.30
C ASP A 52 -6.99 0.55 -10.69
N THR A 53 -6.12 1.42 -11.23
CA THR A 53 -5.45 1.20 -12.52
C THR A 53 -4.53 -0.01 -12.47
N PHE A 54 -3.71 -0.11 -11.41
CA PHE A 54 -2.74 -1.18 -11.22
C PHE A 54 -3.39 -2.58 -11.18
N ILE A 55 -4.61 -2.69 -10.65
CA ILE A 55 -5.33 -3.97 -10.57
C ILE A 55 -6.18 -4.25 -11.80
N SER A 56 -6.86 -3.22 -12.34
CA SER A 56 -7.79 -3.41 -13.45
C SER A 56 -7.11 -3.52 -14.81
N THR A 57 -5.96 -2.84 -14.99
CA THR A 57 -5.24 -2.75 -16.26
C THR A 57 -3.72 -2.63 -16.03
N PRO A 58 -3.05 -3.71 -15.55
CA PRO A 58 -1.60 -3.70 -15.29
C PRO A 58 -0.78 -3.50 -16.59
N GLN A 59 0.42 -2.90 -16.49
CA GLN A 59 1.31 -2.59 -17.62
C GLN A 59 2.66 -3.30 -17.57
#